data_AF-A0A829PXT0-F1
#
_entry.id   AF-A0A829PXT0-F1
#
_cell.length_a   1.000
_cell.length_b   1.000
_cell.length_c   1.000
_cell.angle_alpha   90.00
_cell.angle_beta   90.00
_cell.angle_gamma   90.00
#
_symmetry.space_group_name_H-M   'P 1'
#
loop_
_entity.id
_entity.type
_entity.pdbx_description
1 polymer ?
#
loop_
_entity_poly.entity_id
_entity_poly.type
_entity_poly.pdbx_seq_one_letter_code
_entity_poly.pdbx_strand_id
1 'polypeptide(L)' 'MTATDTPKTKFNALLHDQIGHEFTASQQYIAIAAYFDDADLPQLAAHFYKQAVEERNHAMMIVRYLIDRRVSVEIPRWGR' A
#
# COMPACT_ATOMS: atom_id res chain seq x y z
N MET A 1 23.32 -13.47 15.17
CA MET A 1 21.93 -12.96 15.32
C MET A 1 21.06 -13.75 14.35
N THR A 2 20.38 -14.78 14.84
CA THR A 2 19.54 -15.66 14.02
C THR A 2 18.22 -14.97 13.74
N ALA A 3 17.94 -14.67 12.47
CA ALA A 3 16.61 -14.24 12.05
C ALA A 3 15.61 -15.33 12.45
N THR A 4 14.68 -15.01 13.35
CA THR A 4 13.54 -15.85 13.66
C THR A 4 12.64 -15.90 12.43
N ASP A 5 12.80 -16.97 11.64
CA ASP A 5 11.93 -17.28 10.52
C ASP A 5 10.59 -17.81 11.08
N THR A 6 9.71 -16.88 11.43
CA THR A 6 8.34 -17.21 11.84
C THR A 6 7.63 -17.87 10.65
N PRO A 7 7.00 -19.06 10.81
CA PRO A 7 6.36 -19.75 9.70
C PRO A 7 5.37 -18.84 8.95
N LYS A 8 5.54 -18.70 7.63
CA LYS A 8 4.61 -17.95 6.77
C LYS A 8 3.25 -18.66 6.77
N THR A 9 2.31 -18.15 7.55
CA THR A 9 0.91 -18.59 7.46
C THR A 9 0.29 -18.06 6.17
N LYS A 10 -0.74 -18.76 5.66
CA LYS A 10 -1.53 -18.26 4.51
C LYS A 10 -2.05 -16.84 4.75
N PHE A 11 -2.45 -16.54 5.99
CA PHE A 11 -2.89 -15.20 6.38
C PHE A 11 -1.77 -14.15 6.26
N ASN A 12 -0.57 -14.43 6.77
CA ASN A 12 0.56 -13.51 6.66
C ASN A 12 1.01 -13.32 5.20
N ALA A 13 0.88 -14.35 4.36
CA ALA A 13 1.15 -14.24 2.93
C ALA A 13 0.15 -13.27 2.26
N LEU A 14 -1.15 -13.44 2.50
CA LEU A 14 -2.18 -12.56 1.95
C LEU A 14 -2.05 -11.10 2.42
N LEU A 15 -1.57 -10.87 3.65
CA LEU A 15 -1.28 -9.50 4.11
C LEU A 15 -0.10 -8.87 3.38
N HIS A 16 0.92 -9.64 3.01
CA HIS A 16 2.01 -9.13 2.17
C HIS A 16 1.51 -8.76 0.77
N ASP A 17 0.68 -9.61 0.16
CA ASP A 17 0.06 -9.32 -1.14
C ASP A 17 -0.78 -8.04 -1.04
N GLN A 18 -1.54 -7.90 0.05
CA GLN A 18 -2.37 -6.72 0.27
C GLN A 18 -1.55 -5.43 0.39
N ILE A 19 -0.38 -5.44 1.05
CA ILE A 19 0.53 -4.27 1.06
C ILE A 19 0.84 -3.81 -0.38
N GLY A 20 1.10 -4.75 -1.29
CA GLY A 20 1.35 -4.47 -2.70
C GLY A 20 0.13 -3.88 -3.42
N HIS A 21 -1.06 -4.44 -3.18
CA HIS A 21 -2.31 -3.92 -3.73
C HIS A 21 -2.59 -2.48 -3.28
N GLU A 22 -2.45 -2.19 -1.99
CA GLU A 22 -2.74 -0.87 -1.42
C GLU A 22 -1.75 0.21 -1.91
N PHE A 23 -0.45 -0.11 -1.97
CA PHE A 23 0.51 0.81 -2.58
C PHE A 23 0.26 0.99 -4.08
N THR A 24 -0.17 -0.08 -4.77
CA THR A 24 -0.50 0.00 -6.19
C THR A 24 -1.70 0.92 -6.43
N ALA A 25 -2.76 0.75 -5.65
CA ALA A 25 -3.95 1.60 -5.68
C ALA A 25 -3.60 3.06 -5.36
N SER A 26 -2.74 3.30 -4.35
CA SER A 26 -2.26 4.64 -4.02
C SER A 26 -1.59 5.33 -5.22
N GLN A 27 -0.69 4.63 -5.92
CA GLN A 27 -0.04 5.19 -7.12
C GLN A 27 -1.02 5.38 -8.29
N GLN A 28 -1.98 4.47 -8.47
CA GLN A 28 -3.02 4.62 -9.49
C GLN A 28 -3.90 5.85 -9.23
N TYR A 29 -4.28 6.10 -7.98
CA TYR A 29 -5.03 7.29 -7.62
C TYR A 29 -4.24 8.57 -7.77
N ILE A 30 -2.91 8.56 -7.54
CA ILE A 30 -2.05 9.69 -7.88
C ILE A 30 -2.08 9.97 -9.39
N ALA A 31 -1.98 8.92 -10.22
CA ALA A 31 -2.03 9.08 -11.68
C ALA A 31 -3.38 9.66 -12.16
N ILE A 32 -4.49 9.19 -11.59
CA ILE A 32 -5.84 9.72 -11.88
C ILE A 32 -5.97 11.17 -11.40
N ALA A 33 -5.48 11.48 -10.20
CA ALA A 33 -5.51 12.83 -9.65
C ALA A 33 -4.73 13.81 -10.55
N ALA A 34 -3.51 13.44 -10.97
CA ALA A 34 -2.69 14.24 -11.87
C ALA A 34 -3.38 14.49 -13.23
N TYR A 35 -4.07 13.49 -13.78
CA TYR A 35 -4.86 13.66 -15.01
C TYR A 35 -5.98 14.70 -14.84
N PHE A 36 -6.72 14.66 -13.72
CA PHE A 36 -7.78 15.65 -13.48
C PHE A 36 -7.23 17.05 -13.16
N ASP A 37 -6.07 17.13 -12.52
CA ASP A 37 -5.41 18.40 -12.21
C ASP A 37 -4.96 19.10 -13.49
N ASP A 38 -4.37 18.36 -14.44
CA ASP A 38 -3.98 18.85 -15.77
C ASP A 38 -5.17 19.26 -16.64
N ALA A 39 -6.35 18.67 -16.38
CA ALA A 39 -7.60 18.98 -17.08
C ALA A 39 -8.43 20.11 -16.45
N ASP A 40 -7.85 20.93 -15.54
CA ASP A 40 -8.53 22.00 -14.81
C ASP A 40 -9.78 21.53 -14.01
N LEU A 41 -9.73 20.29 -13.47
CA LEU A 41 -10.81 19.68 -12.66
C LEU A 41 -10.39 19.50 -11.19
N PRO A 42 -10.17 20.59 -10.43
CA PRO A 42 -9.49 20.56 -9.13
C PRO A 42 -10.25 19.79 -8.04
N GLN A 43 -11.59 19.75 -8.10
CA GLN A 43 -12.40 19.00 -7.13
C GLN A 43 -12.23 17.48 -7.31
N LEU A 44 -12.14 17.02 -8.57
CA LEU A 44 -11.88 15.61 -8.88
C LEU A 44 -10.43 15.25 -8.53
N ALA A 45 -9.47 16.11 -8.89
CA ALA A 45 -8.08 15.92 -8.50
C ALA A 45 -7.92 15.79 -6.97
N ALA A 46 -8.50 16.72 -6.20
CA ALA A 46 -8.45 16.69 -4.74
C ALA A 46 -9.07 15.42 -4.14
N HIS A 47 -10.17 14.93 -4.72
CA HIS A 47 -10.78 13.66 -4.31
C HIS A 47 -9.80 12.50 -4.46
N PHE A 48 -9.18 12.35 -5.64
CA PHE A 48 -8.26 11.24 -5.89
C PHE A 48 -6.92 11.36 -5.16
N TYR A 49 -6.41 12.57 -4.93
CA TYR A 49 -5.26 12.75 -4.04
C TYR A 49 -5.57 12.30 -2.61
N LYS A 50 -6.78 12.57 -2.10
CA LYS A 50 -7.20 12.08 -0.79
C LYS A 50 -7.30 10.55 -0.77
N GLN A 51 -7.91 9.93 -1.79
CA GLN A 51 -7.98 8.47 -1.92
C GLN A 51 -6.58 7.84 -1.97
N ALA A 52 -5.63 8.43 -2.68
CA ALA A 52 -4.25 7.95 -2.71
C ALA A 52 -3.59 7.90 -1.32
N VAL A 53 -3.85 8.90 -0.48
CA VAL A 53 -3.35 8.94 0.90
C VAL A 53 -4.05 7.89 1.77
N GLU A 54 -5.35 7.65 1.57
CA GLU A 54 -6.11 6.62 2.28
C GLU A 54 -5.52 5.23 2.01
N GLU A 55 -5.30 4.83 0.75
CA GLU A 55 -4.73 3.51 0.42
C GLU A 55 -3.28 3.36 0.89
N ARG A 56 -2.49 4.44 0.81
CA ARG A 56 -1.14 4.44 1.41
C ARG A 56 -1.21 4.15 2.90
N ASN A 57 -2.18 4.72 3.61
CA ASN A 57 -2.34 4.50 5.05
C ASN A 57 -2.81 3.07 5.33
N HIS A 58 -3.69 2.48 4.51
CA HIS A 58 -4.05 1.06 4.61
C HIS A 58 -2.81 0.15 4.51
N ALA A 59 -1.95 0.36 3.51
CA ALA A 59 -0.68 -0.37 3.40
C ALA A 59 0.18 -0.25 4.66
N MET A 60 0.32 0.97 5.18
CA MET A 60 1.15 1.25 6.36
C MET A 60 0.58 0.65 7.64
N MET A 61 -0.75 0.55 7.78
CA MET A 61 -1.38 -0.14 8.90
C MET A 61 -1.04 -1.64 8.90
N ILE A 62 -1.06 -2.27 7.73
CA ILE A 62 -0.70 -3.69 7.59
C ILE A 62 0.79 -3.90 7.90
N VAL A 63 1.67 -3.04 7.37
CA VAL A 63 3.11 -3.07 7.68
C VAL A 63 3.35 -2.99 9.19
N ARG A 64 2.71 -2.04 9.88
CA ARG A 64 2.82 -1.88 11.34
C ARG A 64 2.37 -3.14 12.05
N TYR A 65 1.20 -3.67 11.70
CA TYR A 65 0.64 -4.88 12.28
C TYR A 65 1.59 -6.08 12.19
N LEU A 66 2.24 -6.29 11.04
CA LEU A 66 3.19 -7.39 10.83
C LEU A 66 4.46 -7.21 11.67
N ILE A 67 5.00 -5.99 11.73
CA ILE A 67 6.17 -5.65 12.56
C ILE A 67 5.90 -5.89 14.04
N ASP A 68 4.74 -5.44 14.54
CA ASP A 68 4.35 -5.59 15.95
C ASP A 68 4.23 -7.08 16.35
N ARG A 69 3.97 -7.95 15.37
CA ARG A 69 3.92 -9.41 15.53
C ARG A 69 5.25 -10.12 15.24
N ARG A 70 6.35 -9.37 15.03
CA ARG A 70 7.67 -9.90 14.67
C ARG A 70 7.65 -10.77 13.41
N VAL A 71 6.79 -10.41 12.45
CA VAL A 71 6.77 -11.00 11.11
C VAL A 71 7.64 -10.15 10.20
N SER A 72 8.55 -10.77 9.46
CA SER A 72 9.38 -10.06 8.48
C SER A 72 8.51 -9.50 7.37
N VAL A 73 8.71 -8.22 7.04
CA VAL A 73 7.99 -7.52 5.96
C VAL A 73 8.93 -7.29 4.79
N GLU A 74 8.53 -7.75 3.60
CA GLU A 74 9.11 -7.33 2.33
C GLU A 74 8.08 -6.45 1.62
N ILE A 75 8.48 -5.25 1.22
CA ILE A 75 7.61 -4.38 0.42
C ILE A 75 7.64 -4.89 -1.02
N PRO A 76 6.52 -5.38 -1.57
CA PRO A 76 6.50 -5.89 -2.94
C PRO A 76 6.95 -4.81 -3.91
N ARG A 77 7.76 -5.22 -4.88
CA ARG A 77 8.17 -4.31 -5.96
C ARG A 77 6.98 -4.17 -6.89
N TRP A 78 6.82 -2.99 -7.48
CA TRP A 78 5.84 -2.81 -8.55
C TRP A 78 6.03 -3.88 -9.63
N GLY A 79 4.98 -4.68 -9.88
CA GLY A 79 4.93 -5.65 -10.97
C GLY A 79 5.67 -6.98 -10.77
N ARG A 80 6.00 -7.41 -9.54
CA ARG A 80 6.50 -8.77 -9.28
C ARG A 80 6.02 -9.38 -7.98
#